data_AF-A0A3M1PI60-F1
#
_entry.id   AF-A0A3M1PI60-F1
#
_cell.length_a   1.000
_cell.length_b   1.000
_cell.length_c   1.000
_cell.angle_alpha   90.00
_cell.angle_beta   90.00
_cell.angle_gamma   90.00
#
_symmetry.space_group_name_H-M   'P 1'
#
loop_
_entity.id
_entity.type
_entity.pdbx_description
1 polymer ?
#
loop_
_entity_poly.entity_id
_entity_poly.type
_entity_poly.pdbx_seq_one_letter_code
_entity_poly.pdbx_strand_id
1 'polypeptide(L)'
;MARRWTLDDIPWDRFDPDKVDPDILAVVKAASMVEANAADYVRYLENVFADDEEFLEAARRWGVEEEQHGAALGRWAEMADPSFSFADSLAEFRRGFRVPVEADRSVRGSRAGELIARQVVETGTSSFYSALRDATEEPVLKEICRRIAIDEFFHYQLFQKHFRRYRDRDRPGLLTRLKVALGRVQEAEDDELAYAYYAANVWSRDHAAPYRREEMATAYWVRAMRLYRPQHLDSAARMILRAAELRANGWLGDMAARAAYGLVRRRCRRLEKAVAA
;
A
#
# COMPACT_ATOMS: atom_id res chain seq x y z
N MET A 1 -20.59 -8.38 -15.09
CA MET A 1 -19.52 -7.94 -14.16
C MET A 1 -20.12 -7.88 -12.77
N ALA A 2 -19.41 -8.36 -11.73
CA ALA A 2 -19.90 -8.21 -10.35
C ALA A 2 -19.98 -6.71 -10.02
N ARG A 3 -20.99 -6.31 -9.24
CA ARG A 3 -21.13 -4.93 -8.75
C ARG A 3 -19.92 -4.59 -7.87
N ARG A 4 -19.18 -3.54 -8.23
CA ARG A 4 -18.11 -2.97 -7.38
C ARG A 4 -18.74 -2.35 -6.13
N TRP A 5 -18.06 -2.44 -5.00
CA TRP A 5 -18.57 -1.89 -3.75
C TRP A 5 -18.35 -0.38 -3.69
N THR A 6 -19.12 0.27 -2.81
CA THR A 6 -19.09 1.69 -2.51
C THR A 6 -19.10 1.89 -0.99
N LEU A 7 -18.90 3.13 -0.53
CA LEU A 7 -19.00 3.46 0.89
C LEU A 7 -20.34 3.05 1.52
N ASP A 8 -21.43 3.00 0.75
CA ASP A 8 -22.76 2.60 1.21
C ASP A 8 -22.88 1.09 1.47
N ASP A 9 -21.96 0.29 0.92
CA ASP A 9 -21.94 -1.17 1.13
C ASP A 9 -21.16 -1.56 2.41
N ILE A 10 -20.60 -0.59 3.14
CA ILE A 10 -19.90 -0.78 4.42
C ILE A 10 -20.93 -0.71 5.56
N PRO A 11 -20.96 -1.69 6.49
CA PRO A 11 -21.92 -1.73 7.59
C PRO A 11 -21.52 -0.80 8.73
N TRP A 12 -21.53 0.52 8.50
CA TRP A 12 -21.10 1.55 9.46
C TRP A 12 -21.85 1.50 10.79
N ASP A 13 -23.09 1.00 10.80
CA ASP A 13 -23.91 0.80 12.00
C ASP A 13 -23.31 -0.21 12.99
N ARG A 14 -22.37 -1.04 12.54
CA ARG A 14 -21.67 -2.03 13.39
C ARG A 14 -20.43 -1.48 14.07
N PHE A 15 -20.08 -0.21 13.84
CA PHE A 15 -18.88 0.39 14.42
C PHE A 15 -18.89 0.28 15.94
N ASP A 16 -17.80 -0.22 16.51
CA ASP A 16 -17.66 -0.45 17.94
C ASP A 16 -16.42 0.27 18.49
N PRO A 17 -16.56 1.43 19.17
CA PRO A 17 -15.42 2.20 19.67
C PRO A 17 -14.60 1.43 20.71
N ASP A 18 -15.19 0.49 21.44
CA ASP A 18 -14.47 -0.29 22.47
C ASP A 18 -13.51 -1.32 21.87
N LYS A 19 -13.63 -1.60 20.56
CA LYS A 19 -12.76 -2.51 19.81
C LYS A 19 -11.68 -1.80 19.00
N VAL A 20 -11.59 -0.48 19.08
CA VAL A 20 -10.55 0.29 18.41
C VAL A 20 -9.22 0.12 19.13
N ASP A 21 -8.25 -0.49 18.45
CA ASP A 21 -6.86 -0.53 18.91
C ASP A 21 -6.14 0.77 18.52
N PRO A 22 -5.52 1.52 19.47
CA PRO A 22 -4.86 2.78 19.17
C PRO A 22 -3.65 2.69 18.21
N ASP A 23 -2.90 1.60 18.24
CA ASP A 23 -1.76 1.39 17.34
C ASP A 23 -2.27 1.09 15.93
N ILE A 24 -3.36 0.32 15.79
CA ILE A 24 -4.03 0.11 14.50
C ILE A 24 -4.61 1.41 13.97
N LEU A 25 -5.28 2.21 14.81
CA LEU A 25 -5.84 3.50 14.42
C LEU A 25 -4.75 4.41 13.82
N ALA A 26 -3.59 4.50 14.47
CA ALA A 26 -2.49 5.32 13.97
C ALA A 26 -1.98 4.88 12.60
N VAL A 27 -1.94 3.56 12.37
CA VAL A 27 -1.56 2.96 11.08
C VAL A 27 -2.63 3.22 10.01
N VAL A 28 -3.91 3.06 10.34
CA VAL A 28 -5.03 3.29 9.40
C VAL A 28 -5.12 4.75 8.98
N LYS A 29 -4.92 5.68 9.92
CA LYS A 29 -4.81 7.12 9.62
C LYS A 29 -3.76 7.40 8.56
N ALA A 30 -2.56 6.84 8.70
CA ALA A 30 -1.50 6.98 7.71
C ALA A 30 -1.87 6.32 6.37
N ALA A 31 -2.40 5.09 6.40
CA ALA A 31 -2.82 4.37 5.20
C ALA A 31 -3.86 5.16 4.41
N SER A 32 -4.84 5.77 5.08
CA SER A 32 -5.89 6.57 4.43
C SER A 32 -5.32 7.72 3.59
N MET A 33 -4.18 8.31 3.99
CA MET A 33 -3.52 9.37 3.23
C MET A 33 -2.90 8.86 1.93
N VAL A 34 -2.23 7.70 2.01
CA VAL A 34 -1.52 7.10 0.88
C VAL A 34 -2.51 6.62 -0.18
N GLU A 35 -3.53 5.88 0.23
CA GLU A 35 -4.60 5.37 -0.64
C GLU A 35 -5.32 6.54 -1.35
N ALA A 36 -5.64 7.61 -0.62
CA ALA A 36 -6.28 8.79 -1.20
C ALA A 36 -5.37 9.61 -2.12
N ASN A 37 -4.06 9.32 -2.18
CA ASN A 37 -3.11 10.06 -3.00
C ASN A 37 -2.85 9.45 -4.38
N ALA A 38 -3.81 8.68 -4.90
CA ALA A 38 -3.70 8.02 -6.19
C ALA A 38 -3.60 8.97 -7.40
N ALA A 39 -4.17 10.18 -7.32
CA ALA A 39 -4.22 11.12 -8.46
C ALA A 39 -2.84 11.44 -9.06
N ASP A 40 -1.82 11.66 -8.22
CA ASP A 40 -0.45 11.91 -8.70
C ASP A 40 0.16 10.67 -9.36
N TYR A 41 -0.12 9.48 -8.85
CA TYR A 41 0.30 8.23 -9.46
C TYR A 41 -0.41 7.98 -10.80
N VAL A 42 -1.70 8.26 -10.91
CA VAL A 42 -2.45 8.17 -12.17
C VAL A 42 -1.81 9.10 -13.19
N ARG A 43 -1.56 10.37 -12.85
CA ARG A 43 -0.93 11.33 -13.76
C ARG A 43 0.46 10.88 -14.22
N TYR A 44 1.28 10.36 -13.31
CA TYR A 44 2.57 9.76 -13.68
C TYR A 44 2.40 8.59 -14.67
N LEU A 45 1.44 7.69 -14.41
CA LEU A 45 1.15 6.58 -15.31
C LEU A 45 0.61 7.06 -16.67
N GLU A 46 -0.22 8.09 -16.70
CA GLU A 46 -0.71 8.68 -17.95
C GLU A 46 0.44 9.21 -18.81
N ASN A 47 1.44 9.85 -18.19
CA ASN A 47 2.62 10.34 -18.90
C ASN A 47 3.49 9.20 -19.43
N VAL A 48 3.77 8.19 -18.61
CA VAL A 48 4.61 7.04 -19.01
C VAL A 48 3.95 6.20 -20.11
N PHE A 49 2.62 6.11 -20.13
CA PHE A 49 1.83 5.25 -21.02
C PHE A 49 0.94 6.02 -22.02
N ALA A 50 1.32 7.27 -22.34
CA ALA A 50 0.49 8.23 -23.10
C ALA A 50 -0.07 7.75 -24.46
N ASP A 51 0.49 6.68 -25.05
CA ASP A 51 0.08 6.08 -26.33
C ASP A 51 -0.73 4.77 -26.18
N ASP A 52 -1.13 4.37 -24.98
CA ASP A 52 -1.91 3.14 -24.72
C ASP A 52 -3.25 3.44 -24.03
N GLU A 53 -4.24 3.84 -24.83
CA GLU A 53 -5.58 4.20 -24.34
C GLU A 53 -6.23 3.10 -23.49
N GLU A 54 -6.02 1.82 -23.82
CA GLU A 54 -6.58 0.70 -23.02
C GLU A 54 -5.96 0.68 -21.62
N PHE A 55 -4.66 1.00 -21.48
CA PHE A 55 -4.05 1.13 -20.16
C PHE A 55 -4.44 2.42 -19.45
N LEU A 56 -4.57 3.55 -20.17
CA LEU A 56 -5.01 4.82 -19.58
C LEU A 56 -6.39 4.70 -18.94
N GLU A 57 -7.35 4.05 -19.61
CA GLU A 57 -8.68 3.78 -19.04
C GLU A 57 -8.58 2.88 -17.78
N ALA A 58 -7.69 1.88 -17.81
CA ALA A 58 -7.46 1.00 -16.67
C ALA A 58 -6.85 1.75 -15.47
N ALA A 59 -5.85 2.61 -15.70
CA ALA A 59 -5.19 3.40 -14.66
C ALA A 59 -6.13 4.44 -14.04
N ARG A 60 -6.98 5.09 -14.84
CA ARG A 60 -8.00 6.03 -14.31
C ARG A 60 -9.01 5.31 -13.41
N ARG A 61 -9.49 4.13 -13.81
CA ARG A 61 -10.40 3.32 -12.97
C ARG A 61 -9.73 2.89 -11.67
N TRP A 62 -8.49 2.40 -11.76
CA TRP A 62 -7.68 2.07 -10.59
C TRP A 62 -7.59 3.25 -9.63
N GLY A 63 -7.27 4.46 -10.10
CA GLY A 63 -7.18 5.64 -9.25
C GLY A 63 -8.48 6.00 -8.51
N VAL A 64 -9.64 5.79 -9.14
CA VAL A 64 -10.95 5.99 -8.48
C VAL A 64 -11.17 4.95 -7.36
N GLU A 65 -10.72 3.70 -7.57
CA GLU A 65 -10.80 2.64 -6.55
C GLU A 65 -9.90 2.95 -5.34
N GLU A 66 -8.67 3.40 -5.58
CA GLU A 66 -7.73 3.83 -4.53
C GLU A 66 -8.25 5.04 -3.71
N GLU A 67 -8.83 6.04 -4.38
CA GLU A 67 -9.47 7.17 -3.68
C GLU A 67 -10.64 6.70 -2.80
N GLN A 68 -11.40 5.69 -3.23
CA GLN A 68 -12.45 5.07 -2.44
C GLN A 68 -11.88 4.34 -1.21
N HIS A 69 -10.74 3.64 -1.34
CA HIS A 69 -10.06 3.01 -0.21
C HIS A 69 -9.67 4.06 0.84
N GLY A 70 -9.04 5.15 0.40
CA GLY A 70 -8.67 6.27 1.25
C GLY A 70 -9.86 6.89 1.97
N ALA A 71 -10.97 7.11 1.26
CA ALA A 71 -12.20 7.65 1.84
C ALA A 71 -12.83 6.71 2.88
N ALA A 72 -12.82 5.39 2.64
CA ALA A 72 -13.34 4.40 3.59
C ALA A 72 -12.51 4.37 4.88
N LEU A 73 -11.19 4.34 4.75
CA LEU A 73 -10.27 4.34 5.89
C LEU A 73 -10.32 5.67 6.65
N GLY A 74 -10.39 6.79 5.94
CA GLY A 74 -10.53 8.13 6.50
C GLY A 74 -11.79 8.27 7.34
N ARG A 75 -12.95 7.89 6.79
CA ARG A 75 -14.23 7.89 7.51
C ARG A 75 -14.19 7.01 8.76
N TRP A 76 -13.63 5.81 8.65
CA TRP A 76 -13.46 4.93 9.82
C TRP A 76 -12.59 5.58 10.89
N ALA A 77 -11.48 6.22 10.50
CA ALA A 77 -10.57 6.89 11.42
C ALA A 77 -11.21 8.10 12.11
N GLU A 78 -12.08 8.85 11.44
CA GLU A 78 -12.86 9.96 12.03
C GLU A 78 -13.91 9.44 13.02
N MET A 79 -14.50 8.26 12.78
CA MET A 79 -15.40 7.62 13.76
C MET A 79 -14.64 7.14 14.99
N ALA A 80 -13.42 6.64 14.82
CA ALA A 80 -12.55 6.15 15.89
C ALA A 80 -11.86 7.27 16.69
N ASP A 81 -11.60 8.41 16.07
CA ASP A 81 -11.07 9.61 16.71
C ASP A 81 -11.83 10.84 16.20
N PRO A 82 -12.88 11.27 16.90
CA PRO A 82 -13.69 12.43 16.48
C PRO A 82 -12.93 13.76 16.44
N SER A 83 -11.69 13.82 16.95
CA SER A 83 -10.82 15.00 16.85
C SER A 83 -9.96 15.02 15.58
N PHE A 84 -9.89 13.90 14.86
CA PHE A 84 -9.15 13.78 13.61
C PHE A 84 -9.98 14.31 12.44
N SER A 85 -9.36 15.11 11.58
CA SER A 85 -9.91 15.55 10.28
C SER A 85 -9.12 14.86 9.17
N PHE A 86 -9.78 13.95 8.44
CA PHE A 86 -9.17 13.26 7.31
C PHE A 86 -8.85 14.26 6.19
N ALA A 87 -9.77 15.18 5.91
CA ALA A 87 -9.62 16.17 4.84
C ALA A 87 -8.41 17.10 5.05
N ASP A 88 -8.24 17.64 6.26
CA ASP A 88 -7.13 18.56 6.56
C ASP A 88 -5.78 17.83 6.54
N SER A 89 -5.74 16.62 7.12
CA SER A 89 -4.54 15.79 7.13
C SER A 89 -4.13 15.39 5.71
N LEU A 90 -5.10 15.07 4.84
CA LEU A 90 -4.83 14.73 3.43
C LEU A 90 -4.33 15.94 2.65
N ALA A 91 -4.86 17.13 2.93
CA ALA A 91 -4.37 18.37 2.34
C ALA A 91 -2.91 18.65 2.75
N GLU A 92 -2.56 18.46 4.03
CA GLU A 92 -1.17 18.58 4.50
C GLU A 92 -0.27 17.53 3.86
N PHE A 93 -0.71 16.27 3.80
CA PHE A 93 0.04 15.19 3.16
C PHE A 93 0.40 15.52 1.71
N ARG A 94 -0.60 15.94 0.91
CA ARG A 94 -0.42 16.36 -0.50
C ARG A 94 0.41 17.63 -0.66
N ARG A 95 0.49 18.47 0.38
CA ARG A 95 1.34 19.66 0.37
C ARG A 95 2.82 19.29 0.50
N GLY A 96 3.16 18.36 1.40
CA GLY A 96 4.55 18.02 1.71
C GLY A 96 5.13 16.81 0.99
N PHE A 97 4.30 15.89 0.48
CA PHE A 97 4.75 14.76 -0.33
C PHE A 97 4.20 14.86 -1.76
N ARG A 98 5.09 14.74 -2.75
CA ARG A 98 4.73 14.75 -4.18
C ARG A 98 5.53 13.73 -4.96
N VAL A 99 4.84 13.02 -5.85
CA VAL A 99 5.45 12.10 -6.82
C VAL A 99 6.02 12.93 -7.98
N PRO A 100 7.13 12.51 -8.63
CA PRO A 100 7.66 13.19 -9.82
C PRO A 100 6.76 12.97 -11.05
N VAL A 101 5.66 13.73 -11.11
CA VAL A 101 4.62 13.65 -12.14
C VAL A 101 5.07 14.08 -13.53
N GLU A 102 6.17 14.83 -13.65
CA GLU A 102 6.68 15.35 -14.94
C GLU A 102 7.47 14.31 -15.76
N ALA A 103 7.64 13.09 -15.24
CA ALA A 103 8.38 12.05 -15.95
C ALA A 103 7.57 11.48 -17.12
N ASP A 104 8.10 11.60 -18.35
CA ASP A 104 7.55 11.00 -19.58
C ASP A 104 8.06 9.57 -19.84
N ARG A 105 8.99 9.11 -19.00
CA ARG A 105 9.60 7.79 -19.05
C ARG A 105 9.58 7.14 -17.68
N SER A 106 9.40 5.83 -17.67
CA SER A 106 9.42 5.02 -16.46
C SER A 106 10.75 5.19 -15.71
N VAL A 107 10.67 5.56 -14.42
CA VAL A 107 11.81 5.56 -13.50
C VAL A 107 12.31 4.14 -13.17
N ARG A 108 11.62 3.11 -13.70
CA ARG A 108 12.02 1.69 -13.65
C ARG A 108 12.66 1.22 -14.96
N GLY A 109 12.99 2.15 -15.86
CA GLY A 109 13.73 1.92 -17.10
C GLY A 109 12.90 1.45 -18.28
N SER A 110 11.72 0.85 -18.05
CA SER A 110 10.78 0.47 -19.09
C SER A 110 9.34 0.43 -18.58
N ARG A 111 8.37 0.40 -19.50
CA ARG A 111 6.94 0.24 -19.18
C ARG A 111 6.67 -1.12 -18.55
N ALA A 112 7.29 -2.18 -19.07
CA ALA A 112 7.25 -3.50 -18.44
C ALA A 112 7.83 -3.47 -17.01
N GLY A 113 8.91 -2.72 -16.78
CA GLY A 113 9.47 -2.51 -15.44
C GLY A 113 8.50 -1.79 -14.51
N GLU A 114 7.84 -0.72 -14.98
CA GLU A 114 6.85 -0.01 -14.17
C GLU A 114 5.70 -0.93 -13.74
N LEU A 115 5.19 -1.76 -14.66
CA LEU A 115 4.09 -2.69 -14.37
C LEU A 115 4.50 -3.82 -13.41
N ILE A 116 5.77 -4.23 -13.39
CA ILE A 116 6.30 -5.13 -12.35
C ILE A 116 6.33 -4.41 -11.00
N ALA A 117 6.79 -3.16 -10.97
CA ALA A 117 6.82 -2.38 -9.73
C ALA A 117 5.41 -2.20 -9.14
N ARG A 118 4.41 -1.89 -9.98
CA ARG A 118 3.00 -1.82 -9.55
C ARG A 118 2.50 -3.15 -8.99
N GLN A 119 2.71 -4.27 -9.69
CA GLN A 119 2.36 -5.60 -9.16
C GLN A 119 2.97 -5.88 -7.77
N VAL A 120 4.19 -5.41 -7.48
CA VAL A 120 4.81 -5.57 -6.16
C VAL A 120 4.13 -4.70 -5.10
N VAL A 121 3.73 -3.47 -5.45
CA VAL A 121 2.95 -2.59 -4.56
C VAL A 121 1.62 -3.25 -4.21
N GLU A 122 0.82 -3.63 -5.21
CA GLU A 122 -0.50 -4.27 -5.00
C GLU A 122 -0.41 -5.56 -4.17
N THR A 123 0.72 -6.28 -4.32
CA THR A 123 0.99 -7.47 -3.52
C THR A 123 1.23 -7.12 -2.04
N GLY A 124 2.02 -6.08 -1.80
CA GLY A 124 2.32 -5.58 -0.46
C GLY A 124 1.07 -5.05 0.24
N THR A 125 0.27 -4.24 -0.46
CA THR A 125 -1.00 -3.67 0.05
C THR A 125 -2.02 -4.77 0.33
N SER A 126 -2.22 -5.74 -0.57
CA SER A 126 -3.12 -6.88 -0.32
C SER A 126 -2.72 -7.68 0.93
N SER A 127 -1.41 -7.92 1.10
CA SER A 127 -0.87 -8.60 2.29
C SER A 127 -1.05 -7.77 3.56
N PHE A 128 -0.82 -6.46 3.47
CA PHE A 128 -0.98 -5.51 4.57
C PHE A 128 -2.44 -5.47 5.06
N TYR A 129 -3.41 -5.29 4.18
CA TYR A 129 -4.82 -5.27 4.58
C TYR A 129 -5.33 -6.63 5.04
N SER A 130 -4.79 -7.74 4.51
CA SER A 130 -5.05 -9.07 5.08
C SER A 130 -4.53 -9.18 6.51
N ALA A 131 -3.34 -8.64 6.79
CA ALA A 131 -2.78 -8.61 8.13
C ALA A 131 -3.58 -7.73 9.09
N LEU A 132 -4.01 -6.56 8.61
CA LEU A 132 -4.80 -5.61 9.39
C LEU A 132 -6.18 -6.18 9.72
N ARG A 133 -6.86 -6.79 8.73
CA ARG A 133 -8.13 -7.52 8.91
C ARG A 133 -8.03 -8.60 9.99
N ASP A 134 -6.96 -9.39 9.97
CA ASP A 134 -6.76 -10.53 10.88
C ASP A 134 -6.30 -10.10 12.29
N ALA A 135 -5.85 -8.85 12.44
CA ALA A 135 -5.36 -8.29 13.70
C ALA A 135 -6.41 -7.41 14.41
N THR A 136 -7.26 -6.71 13.67
CA THR A 136 -8.30 -5.85 14.27
C THR A 136 -9.46 -6.67 14.83
N GLU A 137 -10.03 -6.23 15.96
CA GLU A 137 -11.30 -6.72 16.48
C GLU A 137 -12.49 -5.84 16.05
N GLU A 138 -12.23 -4.62 15.58
CA GLU A 138 -13.28 -3.69 15.16
C GLU A 138 -13.95 -4.19 13.86
N PRO A 139 -15.26 -4.46 13.88
CA PRO A 139 -15.97 -5.13 12.79
C PRO A 139 -16.02 -4.33 11.48
N VAL A 140 -16.13 -3.00 11.53
CA VAL A 140 -16.20 -2.18 10.33
C VAL A 140 -14.86 -2.14 9.61
N LEU A 141 -13.77 -1.94 10.35
CA LEU A 141 -12.41 -1.98 9.82
C LEU A 141 -12.09 -3.34 9.22
N LYS A 142 -12.50 -4.43 9.89
CA LYS A 142 -12.33 -5.80 9.38
C LYS A 142 -12.96 -5.95 8.00
N GLU A 143 -14.16 -5.40 7.80
CA GLU A 143 -14.86 -5.46 6.51
C GLU A 143 -14.21 -4.55 5.45
N ILE A 144 -13.78 -3.33 5.83
CA ILE A 144 -13.04 -2.43 4.94
C ILE A 144 -11.77 -3.10 4.43
N CYS A 145 -10.93 -3.61 5.34
CA CYS A 145 -9.68 -4.28 4.97
C CYS A 145 -9.91 -5.53 4.13
N ARG A 146 -11.01 -6.27 4.35
CA ARG A 146 -11.37 -7.41 3.51
C ARG A 146 -11.66 -6.97 2.07
N ARG A 147 -12.40 -5.88 1.88
CA ARG A 147 -12.75 -5.35 0.56
C ARG A 147 -11.52 -4.82 -0.17
N ILE A 148 -10.73 -3.97 0.50
CA ILE A 148 -9.49 -3.43 -0.06
C ILE A 148 -8.56 -4.58 -0.46
N ALA A 149 -8.27 -5.55 0.43
CA ALA A 149 -7.39 -6.67 0.09
C ALA A 149 -7.83 -7.49 -1.16
N ILE A 150 -9.14 -7.53 -1.44
CA ILE A 150 -9.69 -8.16 -2.66
C ILE A 150 -9.44 -7.27 -3.89
N ASP A 151 -9.68 -5.97 -3.77
CA ASP A 151 -9.42 -5.01 -4.85
C ASP A 151 -7.93 -4.97 -5.19
N GLU A 152 -7.03 -4.93 -4.20
CA GLU A 152 -5.58 -5.03 -4.39
C GLU A 152 -5.17 -6.29 -5.19
N PHE A 153 -5.86 -7.41 -4.96
CA PHE A 153 -5.62 -8.62 -5.75
C PHE A 153 -6.07 -8.46 -7.21
N PHE A 154 -7.17 -7.75 -7.47
CA PHE A 154 -7.60 -7.40 -8.82
C PHE A 154 -6.70 -6.35 -9.48
N HIS A 155 -6.19 -5.38 -8.72
CA HIS A 155 -5.19 -4.41 -9.19
C HIS A 155 -3.91 -5.12 -9.62
N TYR A 156 -3.42 -6.07 -8.82
CA TYR A 156 -2.32 -6.95 -9.21
C TYR A 156 -2.59 -7.65 -10.56
N GLN A 157 -3.79 -8.22 -10.75
CA GLN A 157 -4.16 -8.90 -11.99
C GLN A 157 -4.25 -7.93 -13.18
N LEU A 158 -4.75 -6.72 -12.96
CA LEU A 158 -4.81 -5.65 -13.95
C LEU A 158 -3.39 -5.30 -14.43
N PHE A 159 -2.47 -4.99 -13.52
CA PHE A 159 -1.09 -4.68 -13.89
C PHE A 159 -0.37 -5.86 -14.51
N GLN A 160 -0.66 -7.09 -14.06
CA GLN A 160 -0.13 -8.30 -14.70
C GLN A 160 -0.63 -8.47 -16.15
N LYS A 161 -1.91 -8.21 -16.41
CA LYS A 161 -2.50 -8.28 -17.77
C LYS A 161 -1.76 -7.32 -18.70
N HIS A 162 -1.59 -6.06 -18.29
CA HIS A 162 -0.88 -5.06 -19.10
C HIS A 162 0.61 -5.36 -19.19
N PHE A 163 1.24 -5.89 -18.13
CA PHE A 163 2.65 -6.31 -18.17
C PHE A 163 2.90 -7.30 -19.29
N ARG A 164 2.01 -8.29 -19.50
CA ARG A 164 2.15 -9.27 -20.58
C ARG A 164 2.13 -8.63 -21.97
N ARG A 165 1.37 -7.55 -22.18
CA ARG A 165 1.34 -6.79 -23.44
C ARG A 165 2.68 -6.10 -23.72
N TYR A 166 3.30 -5.52 -22.68
CA TYR A 166 4.60 -4.85 -22.81
C TYR A 166 5.80 -5.78 -22.77
N ARG A 167 5.68 -6.95 -22.12
CA ARG A 167 6.76 -7.92 -22.00
C ARG A 167 7.28 -8.37 -23.37
N ASP A 168 6.39 -8.58 -24.33
CA ASP A 168 6.77 -9.09 -25.65
C ASP A 168 7.50 -8.01 -26.49
N ARG A 169 7.25 -6.72 -26.18
CA ARG A 169 7.89 -5.53 -26.77
C ARG A 169 9.22 -5.18 -26.08
N ASP A 170 9.21 -5.03 -24.76
CA ASP A 170 10.34 -4.56 -23.95
C ASP A 170 11.34 -5.69 -23.62
N ARG A 171 10.86 -6.95 -23.63
CA ARG A 171 11.62 -8.19 -23.37
C ARG A 171 12.58 -8.09 -22.18
N PRO A 172 12.14 -7.65 -21.00
CA PRO A 172 13.03 -7.56 -19.84
C PRO A 172 13.54 -8.96 -19.46
N GLY A 173 14.87 -9.12 -19.41
CA GLY A 173 15.48 -10.35 -18.92
C GLY A 173 15.14 -10.62 -17.45
N LEU A 174 15.25 -11.88 -17.02
CA LEU A 174 14.90 -12.30 -15.66
C LEU A 174 15.60 -11.45 -14.57
N LEU A 175 16.89 -11.13 -14.77
CA LEU A 175 17.66 -10.30 -13.83
C LEU A 175 17.07 -8.89 -13.69
N THR A 176 16.57 -8.30 -14.78
CA THR A 176 15.93 -6.98 -14.75
C THR A 176 14.62 -7.04 -13.99
N ARG A 177 13.79 -8.05 -14.24
CA ARG A 177 12.53 -8.26 -13.51
C ARG A 177 12.76 -8.43 -12.01
N LEU A 178 13.75 -9.25 -11.64
CA LEU A 178 14.15 -9.45 -10.24
C LEU A 178 14.67 -8.17 -9.59
N LYS A 179 15.52 -7.42 -10.29
CA LYS A 179 16.05 -6.14 -9.80
C LYS A 179 14.93 -5.13 -9.52
N VAL A 180 13.98 -5.01 -10.44
CA VAL A 180 12.82 -4.11 -10.27
C VAL A 180 11.96 -4.56 -9.10
N ALA A 181 11.63 -5.86 -9.03
CA ALA A 181 10.77 -6.37 -7.96
C ALA A 181 11.41 -6.21 -6.58
N LEU A 182 12.69 -6.58 -6.43
CA LEU A 182 13.41 -6.44 -5.17
C LEU A 182 13.68 -4.97 -4.81
N GLY A 183 14.01 -4.14 -5.80
CA GLY A 183 14.17 -2.69 -5.62
C GLY A 183 12.89 -2.07 -5.07
N ARG A 184 11.73 -2.44 -5.62
CA ARG A 184 10.45 -1.91 -5.13
C ARG A 184 10.11 -2.35 -3.71
N VAL A 185 10.46 -3.58 -3.32
CA VAL A 185 10.31 -4.04 -1.92
C VAL A 185 11.16 -3.20 -0.96
N GLN A 186 12.37 -2.81 -1.37
CA GLN A 186 13.27 -1.97 -0.55
C GLN A 186 12.79 -0.51 -0.48
N GLU A 187 12.24 0.01 -1.58
CA GLU A 187 11.64 1.33 -1.66
C GLU A 187 10.35 1.47 -0.84
N ALA A 188 9.69 0.38 -0.42
CA ALA A 188 8.49 0.45 0.40
C ALA A 188 8.71 1.25 1.72
N GLU A 189 9.96 1.51 2.09
CA GLU A 189 10.40 2.30 3.24
C GLU A 189 10.59 3.80 2.92
N ASP A 190 9.87 4.32 1.92
CA ASP A 190 9.99 5.68 1.44
C ASP A 190 9.48 6.73 2.45
N ASP A 191 9.85 7.99 2.19
CA ASP A 191 9.35 9.17 2.88
C ASP A 191 7.82 9.27 2.87
N GLU A 192 7.14 8.67 1.90
CA GLU A 192 5.68 8.67 1.76
C GLU A 192 4.95 8.24 3.03
N LEU A 193 5.23 7.03 3.54
CA LEU A 193 4.56 6.49 4.73
C LEU A 193 4.96 7.24 6.00
N ALA A 194 6.20 7.74 6.06
CA ALA A 194 6.67 8.55 7.18
C ALA A 194 5.93 9.91 7.22
N TYR A 195 5.76 10.56 6.07
CA TYR A 195 5.06 11.83 5.97
C TYR A 195 3.54 11.65 6.15
N ALA A 196 2.96 10.57 5.63
CA ALA A 196 1.56 10.21 5.87
C ALA A 196 1.28 10.00 7.36
N TYR A 197 2.16 9.30 8.07
CA TYR A 197 2.05 9.11 9.51
C TYR A 197 2.15 10.44 10.26
N TYR A 198 3.10 11.30 9.88
CA TYR A 198 3.24 12.64 10.45
C TYR A 198 1.98 13.48 10.27
N ALA A 199 1.48 13.61 9.03
CA ALA A 199 0.32 14.42 8.70
C ALA A 199 -0.90 13.95 9.52
N ALA A 200 -1.12 12.64 9.57
CA ALA A 200 -2.33 12.09 10.15
C ALA A 200 -2.29 11.92 11.68
N ASN A 201 -1.12 11.77 12.31
CA ASN A 201 -0.99 11.48 13.76
C ASN A 201 -0.30 12.56 14.59
N VAL A 202 0.53 13.40 13.97
CA VAL A 202 1.33 14.42 14.67
C VAL A 202 0.81 15.81 14.33
N TRP A 203 0.86 16.18 13.05
CA TRP A 203 0.41 17.50 12.59
C TRP A 203 -1.07 17.74 12.88
N SER A 204 -1.91 16.72 12.70
CA SER A 204 -3.34 16.78 13.01
C SER A 204 -3.66 17.16 14.47
N ARG A 205 -2.72 16.94 15.40
CA ARG A 205 -2.86 17.29 16.82
C ARG A 205 -2.11 18.57 17.19
N ASP A 206 -0.95 18.80 16.56
CA ASP A 206 -0.12 19.98 16.76
C ASP A 206 0.44 20.45 15.40
N HIS A 207 -0.16 21.50 14.85
CA HIS A 207 0.20 22.03 13.54
C HIS A 207 1.58 22.71 13.52
N ALA A 208 2.17 22.98 14.70
CA ALA A 208 3.51 23.54 14.83
C ALA A 208 4.61 22.47 14.99
N ALA A 209 4.23 21.20 15.17
CA ALA A 209 5.19 20.12 15.35
C ALA A 209 6.07 19.94 14.09
N PRO A 210 7.39 19.76 14.22
CA PRO A 210 8.27 19.57 13.06
C PRO A 210 8.19 18.14 12.51
N TYR A 211 8.27 18.00 11.18
CA TYR A 211 8.43 16.69 10.54
C TYR A 211 9.83 16.11 10.79
N ARG A 212 9.89 14.87 11.31
CA ARG A 212 11.13 14.12 11.54
C ARG A 212 11.04 12.72 10.95
N ARG A 213 11.51 12.58 9.70
CA ARG A 213 11.37 11.36 8.88
C ARG A 213 11.66 10.06 9.61
N GLU A 214 12.82 9.92 10.24
CA GLU A 214 13.22 8.64 10.87
C GLU A 214 12.35 8.27 12.08
N GLU A 215 11.93 9.26 12.87
CA GLU A 215 11.03 9.06 14.00
C GLU A 215 9.65 8.60 13.51
N MET A 216 9.12 9.26 12.46
CA MET A 216 7.80 8.93 11.89
C MET A 216 7.80 7.57 11.21
N ALA A 217 8.84 7.27 10.44
CA ALA A 217 9.04 5.96 9.83
C ALA A 217 9.11 4.86 10.91
N THR A 218 9.85 5.09 11.98
CA THR A 218 9.95 4.14 13.10
C THR A 218 8.61 3.94 13.79
N ALA A 219 7.88 5.03 14.08
CA ALA A 219 6.57 5.00 14.71
C ALA A 219 5.53 4.25 13.87
N TYR A 220 5.54 4.41 12.55
CA TYR A 220 4.67 3.65 11.65
C TYR A 220 5.09 2.16 11.61
N TRP A 221 6.35 1.88 11.30
CA TRP A 221 6.79 0.52 11.01
C TRP A 221 6.77 -0.40 12.22
N VAL A 222 7.03 0.11 13.43
CA VAL A 222 6.94 -0.72 14.65
C VAL A 222 5.52 -1.24 14.87
N ARG A 223 4.50 -0.47 14.48
CA ARG A 223 3.08 -0.85 14.58
C ARG A 223 2.68 -1.76 13.43
N ALA A 224 2.94 -1.34 12.19
CA ALA A 224 2.55 -2.09 10.99
C ALA A 224 3.20 -3.49 10.95
N MET A 225 4.48 -3.64 11.35
CA MET A 225 5.17 -4.94 11.30
C MET A 225 4.65 -5.96 12.31
N ARG A 226 4.03 -5.51 13.41
CA ARG A 226 3.44 -6.41 14.42
C ARG A 226 2.21 -7.14 13.91
N LEU A 227 1.52 -6.57 12.92
CA LEU A 227 0.30 -7.15 12.34
C LEU A 227 0.58 -8.42 11.51
N TYR A 228 1.80 -8.56 10.98
CA TYR A 228 2.14 -9.65 10.07
C TYR A 228 2.30 -11.00 10.78
N ARG A 229 1.56 -11.98 10.28
CA ARG A 229 1.69 -13.41 10.59
C ARG A 229 2.31 -14.15 9.39
N PRO A 230 2.88 -15.35 9.56
CA PRO A 230 3.56 -16.07 8.49
C PRO A 230 2.76 -16.19 7.18
N GLN A 231 1.45 -16.45 7.27
CA GLN A 231 0.58 -16.63 6.10
C GLN A 231 0.43 -15.35 5.24
N HIS A 232 0.52 -14.17 5.85
CA HIS A 232 0.41 -12.90 5.12
C HIS A 232 1.63 -12.73 4.21
N LEU A 233 2.82 -13.02 4.74
CA LEU A 233 4.09 -12.90 4.01
C LEU A 233 4.34 -14.04 3.04
N ASP A 234 3.80 -15.23 3.29
CA ASP A 234 3.81 -16.33 2.32
C ASP A 234 3.07 -15.93 1.04
N SER A 235 1.85 -15.40 1.20
CA SER A 235 1.03 -14.92 0.07
C SER A 235 1.77 -13.83 -0.72
N ALA A 236 2.34 -12.84 -0.02
CA ALA A 236 3.12 -11.77 -0.64
C ALA A 236 4.35 -12.29 -1.39
N ALA A 237 5.16 -13.15 -0.75
CA ALA A 237 6.36 -13.70 -1.37
C ALA A 237 6.04 -14.47 -2.65
N ARG A 238 4.96 -15.26 -2.65
CA ARG A 238 4.53 -16.01 -3.83
C ARG A 238 4.04 -15.10 -4.95
N MET A 239 3.30 -14.03 -4.63
CA MET A 239 2.84 -13.07 -5.63
C MET A 239 3.99 -12.26 -6.22
N ILE A 240 4.98 -11.82 -5.42
CA ILE A 240 6.20 -11.16 -5.90
C ILE A 240 6.98 -12.09 -6.85
N LEU A 241 7.14 -13.37 -6.50
CA LEU A 241 7.76 -14.35 -7.39
C LEU A 241 7.00 -14.46 -8.72
N ARG A 242 5.66 -14.47 -8.69
CA ARG A 242 4.83 -14.50 -9.91
C ARG A 242 4.97 -13.23 -10.75
N ALA A 243 5.07 -12.05 -10.12
CA ALA A 243 5.32 -10.79 -10.81
C ALA A 243 6.67 -10.80 -11.57
N ALA A 244 7.67 -11.48 -11.02
CA ALA A 244 8.96 -11.72 -11.68
C ALA A 244 8.95 -12.89 -12.70
N GLU A 245 7.80 -13.53 -12.91
CA GLU A 245 7.58 -14.74 -13.71
C GLU A 245 8.40 -15.97 -13.23
N LEU A 246 8.59 -16.08 -11.91
CA LEU A 246 9.22 -17.24 -11.27
C LEU A 246 8.17 -18.24 -10.78
N ARG A 247 8.58 -19.51 -10.68
CA ARG A 247 7.77 -20.57 -10.08
C ARG A 247 7.59 -20.30 -8.59
N ALA A 248 6.42 -19.81 -8.21
CA ALA A 248 6.07 -19.49 -6.82
C ALA A 248 5.58 -20.68 -5.99
N ASN A 249 5.26 -21.80 -6.63
CA ASN A 249 4.84 -23.02 -5.93
C ASN A 249 6.05 -23.95 -5.73
N GLY A 250 6.11 -24.62 -4.58
CA GLY A 250 7.21 -25.50 -4.19
C GLY A 250 8.35 -24.78 -3.46
N TRP A 251 9.52 -25.42 -3.45
CA TRP A 251 10.63 -25.08 -2.55
C TRP A 251 11.10 -23.61 -2.61
N LEU A 252 11.12 -23.01 -3.80
CA LEU A 252 11.56 -21.62 -3.98
C LEU A 252 10.60 -20.65 -3.27
N GLY A 253 9.30 -20.88 -3.42
CA GLY A 253 8.27 -20.11 -2.74
C GLY A 253 8.36 -20.26 -1.22
N ASP A 254 8.52 -21.48 -0.74
CA ASP A 254 8.62 -21.76 0.71
C ASP A 254 9.86 -21.10 1.31
N MET A 255 10.98 -21.13 0.59
CA MET A 255 12.21 -20.49 1.04
C MET A 255 12.10 -18.96 1.04
N ALA A 256 11.48 -18.37 0.00
CA ALA A 256 11.22 -16.94 -0.07
C ALA A 256 10.28 -16.47 1.05
N ALA A 257 9.20 -17.22 1.31
CA ALA A 257 8.27 -16.93 2.41
C ALA A 257 8.94 -16.96 3.78
N ARG A 258 9.76 -17.99 4.06
CA ARG A 258 10.53 -18.09 5.31
C ARG A 258 11.53 -16.94 5.44
N ALA A 259 12.22 -16.58 4.36
CA ALA A 259 13.16 -15.46 4.36
C ALA A 259 12.43 -14.12 4.63
N ALA A 260 11.32 -13.86 3.95
CA ALA A 260 10.49 -12.67 4.15
C ALA A 260 10.02 -12.55 5.60
N TYR A 261 9.47 -13.63 6.18
CA TYR A 261 9.05 -13.64 7.58
C TYR A 261 10.22 -13.43 8.54
N GLY A 262 11.37 -14.09 8.31
CA GLY A 262 12.57 -13.88 9.11
C GLY A 262 13.06 -12.43 9.09
N LEU A 263 13.04 -11.78 7.92
CA LEU A 263 13.44 -10.37 7.76
C LEU A 263 12.50 -9.42 8.49
N VAL A 264 11.18 -9.55 8.29
CA VAL A 264 10.17 -8.72 8.97
C VAL A 264 10.27 -8.89 10.48
N ARG A 265 10.40 -10.12 11.00
CA ARG A 265 10.55 -10.36 12.44
C ARG A 265 11.84 -9.80 13.02
N ARG A 266 12.97 -9.91 12.29
CA ARG A 266 14.25 -9.31 12.73
C ARG A 266 14.16 -7.80 12.79
N ARG A 267 13.52 -7.18 11.80
CA ARG A 267 13.33 -5.73 11.72
C ARG A 267 12.37 -5.22 12.80
N CYS A 268 11.24 -5.89 12.99
CA CYS A 268 10.29 -5.58 14.07
C CYS A 268 11.01 -5.53 15.43
N ARG A 269 11.80 -6.55 15.78
CA ARG A 269 12.57 -6.56 17.03
C ARG A 269 13.60 -5.42 17.14
N ARG A 270 14.15 -4.95 16.02
CA ARG A 270 15.10 -3.82 16.00
C ARG A 270 14.37 -2.51 16.27
N LEU A 271 13.23 -2.29 15.62
CA LEU A 271 12.40 -1.11 15.80
C LEU A 271 11.85 -1.05 17.24
N GLU A 272 11.40 -2.18 17.79
CA GLU A 272 10.93 -2.26 19.18
C GLU A 272 12.02 -1.86 20.18
N LYS A 273 13.27 -2.28 19.94
CA LYS A 273 14.41 -1.85 20.77
C LYS A 273 14.71 -0.36 20.62
N ALA A 274 14.57 0.19 19.43
CA ALA A 274 14.81 1.61 19.18
C ALA A 274 13.76 2.51 19.84
N VAL A 275 12.50 2.06 19.91
CA VAL A 275 11.41 2.79 20.60
C VAL A 275 11.49 2.65 22.12
N ALA A 276 12.10 1.58 22.64
CA ALA A 276 12.26 1.34 24.07
C ALA A 276 13.52 1.97 24.69
N ALA A 277 14.43 2.50 23.87
CA ALA A 277 15.69 3.13 24.28
C ALA A 277 15.54 4.64 24.39
#